data_AF-A0A0F7PH68-F1
#
_entry.id   AF-A0A0F7PH68-F1
#
_cell.length_a   1.000
_cell.length_b   1.000
_cell.length_c   1.000
_cell.angle_alpha   90.00
_cell.angle_beta   90.00
_cell.angle_gamma   90.00
#
_symmetry.space_group_name_H-M   'P 1'
#
loop_
_entity.id
_entity.type
_entity.pdbx_description
1 polymer ?
#
loop_
_entity_poly.entity_id
_entity_poly.type
_entity_poly.pdbx_seq_one_letter_code
_entity_poly.pdbx_strand_id
1 'polypeptide(L)' 'MYRERNERLQIMVSPEELSAIDDWRFHLRMPSRASAVRELLRRGLQAEGVEIAEAHEKSSDFGIIEKRGEGS' A
#
# COMPACT_ATOMS: atom_id res chain seq x y z
N MET A 1 20.53 1.64 -16.58
CA MET A 1 20.14 0.60 -15.60
C MET A 1 19.33 1.29 -14.49
N TYR A 2 18.00 1.33 -14.62
CA TYR A 2 17.15 1.90 -13.57
C TYR A 2 17.09 0.87 -12.43
N ARG A 3 17.84 1.12 -11.35
CA ARG A 3 17.64 0.39 -10.10
C ARG A 3 16.24 0.75 -9.62
N GLU A 4 15.34 -0.24 -9.56
CA GLU A 4 14.06 -0.11 -8.89
C GLU A 4 14.33 0.38 -7.46
N ARG A 5 14.16 1.68 -7.24
CA ARG A 5 14.40 2.30 -5.93
C ARG A 5 13.20 1.99 -5.08
N ASN A 6 13.26 0.87 -4.36
CA ASN A 6 12.32 0.60 -3.29
C ASN A 6 12.47 1.68 -2.22
N GLU A 7 11.41 2.46 -2.00
CA GLU A 7 11.37 3.47 -0.94
C GLU A 7 10.90 2.83 0.38
N ARG A 8 11.45 3.31 1.51
CA ARG A 8 11.07 2.83 2.84
C ARG A 8 9.85 3.61 3.31
N LEU A 9 8.72 2.92 3.45
CA LEU A 9 7.51 3.47 4.04
C LEU A 9 7.49 3.16 5.55
N GLN A 10 7.44 4.19 6.40
CA GLN A 10 7.18 4.06 7.84
C GLN A 10 5.72 4.39 8.11
N ILE A 11 5.00 3.47 8.76
CA ILE A 11 3.62 3.66 9.20
C ILE A 11 3.48 3.20 10.64
N MET A 12 2.61 3.86 11.39
CA MET A 12 2.18 3.37 12.70
C MET A 12 0.94 2.51 12.50
N VAL A 13 0.96 1.32 13.09
CA VAL A 13 -0.17 0.39 13.09
C VAL A 13 -0.46 0.00 14.52
N SER A 14 -1.73 -0.24 14.80
CA SER A 14 -2.19 -0.72 16.11
C SER A 14 -1.66 -2.15 16.35
N PRO A 15 -1.51 -2.59 17.61
CA PRO A 15 -1.08 -3.96 17.90
C PRO A 15 -2.02 -5.03 17.33
N GLU A 16 -3.32 -4.74 17.28
CA GLU A 16 -4.33 -5.63 16.69
C GLU A 16 -4.14 -5.80 15.18
N GLU A 17 -3.90 -4.70 14.47
CA GLU A 17 -3.62 -4.71 13.03
C GLU A 17 -2.32 -5.45 12.73
N LEU A 18 -1.28 -5.24 13.54
CA LEU A 18 -0.02 -5.95 13.40
C LEU A 18 -0.21 -7.47 13.55
N SER A 19 -1.03 -7.89 14.52
CA SER A 19 -1.38 -9.30 14.72
C SER A 19 -2.13 -9.88 13.53
N ALA A 20 -3.12 -9.14 13.00
CA ALA A 20 -3.89 -9.56 11.83
C ALA A 20 -3.02 -9.73 10.58
N ILE A 21 -2.05 -8.83 10.37
CA ILE A 21 -1.09 -8.94 9.25
C ILE A 21 -0.21 -10.18 9.41
N ASP A 22 0.23 -10.49 10.63
CA ASP A 22 1.03 -11.69 10.88
C ASP A 22 0.23 -12.97 10.69
N ASP A 23 -0.99 -13.05 11.21
CA ASP A 23 -1.89 -14.19 11.01
C ASP A 23 -2.14 -14.46 9.52
N TRP A 24 -2.47 -13.41 8.77
CA TRP A 24 -2.65 -13.49 7.33
C TRP A 24 -1.39 -13.94 6.58
N ARG A 25 -0.22 -13.44 7.02
CA ARG A 25 1.10 -13.88 6.50
C ARG A 25 1.30 -15.37 6.72
N PHE A 26 0.95 -15.91 7.89
CA PHE A 26 1.06 -17.34 8.19
C PHE A 26 0.09 -18.17 7.34
N HIS A 27 -1.16 -17.73 7.21
CA HIS A 27 -2.16 -18.38 6.37
C HIS A 27 -1.74 -18.48 4.91
N LEU A 28 -1.15 -17.42 4.36
CA LEU A 28 -0.68 -17.38 2.97
C LEU A 28 0.77 -17.86 2.79
N ARG A 29 1.42 -18.34 3.86
CA ARG A 29 2.83 -18.80 3.88
C ARG A 29 3.80 -17.78 3.29
N MET A 30 3.56 -16.51 3.58
CA MET A 30 4.39 -15.43 3.07
C MET A 30 5.72 -15.33 3.83
N PRO A 31 6.85 -15.14 3.12
CA PRO A 31 8.18 -15.23 3.72
C PRO A 31 8.51 -14.06 4.65
N SER A 32 7.89 -12.88 4.44
CA SER A 32 8.18 -11.70 5.25
C SER A 32 6.94 -10.84 5.49
N ARG A 33 6.95 -10.07 6.58
CA ARG A 33 5.89 -9.09 6.88
C ARG A 33 5.81 -8.01 5.81
N ALA A 34 6.94 -7.60 5.25
CA ALA A 34 6.97 -6.65 4.13
C ALA A 34 6.26 -7.22 2.88
N SER A 35 6.40 -8.51 2.60
CA SER A 35 5.67 -9.18 1.52
C SER A 35 4.17 -9.16 1.76
N ALA A 36 3.74 -9.41 3.02
CA ALA A 36 2.33 -9.34 3.39
C ALA A 36 1.76 -7.92 3.21
N VAL A 37 2.45 -6.90 3.73
CA VAL A 37 1.99 -5.51 3.59
C VAL A 37 1.93 -5.08 2.11
N ARG A 38 2.91 -5.47 1.28
CA ARG A 38 2.89 -5.20 -0.16
C ARG A 38 1.71 -5.85 -0.87
N GLU A 39 1.40 -7.09 -0.53
CA GLU A 39 0.28 -7.80 -1.12
C GLU A 39 -1.07 -7.21 -0.67
N LEU A 40 -1.20 -6.81 0.60
CA LEU A 40 -2.39 -6.08 1.08
C LEU A 40 -2.57 -4.76 0.33
N LEU A 41 -1.49 -3.99 0.15
CA LEU A 41 -1.50 -2.76 -0.65
C LEU A 41 -1.94 -3.05 -2.09
N ARG A 42 -1.36 -4.06 -2.74
CA ARG A 42 -1.71 -4.44 -4.11
C ARG A 42 -3.17 -4.83 -4.24
N ARG A 43 -3.69 -5.62 -3.29
CA ARG A 43 -5.10 -6.05 -3.26
C ARG A 43 -6.05 -4.89 -3.00
N GLY A 44 -5.69 -3.98 -2.08
CA GLY A 44 -6.46 -2.77 -1.82
C GLY A 44 -6.55 -1.86 -3.05
N LEU A 45 -5.42 -1.62 -3.72
CA LEU A 45 -5.39 -0.81 -4.94
C LEU A 45 -6.22 -1.43 -6.08
N GLN A 46 -6.11 -2.75 -6.28
CA GLN A 46 -6.94 -3.45 -7.28
C GLN A 46 -8.44 -3.44 -6.92
N ALA A 47 -8.79 -3.55 -5.63
CA ALA A 47 -10.17 -3.50 -5.18
C ALA A 47 -10.82 -2.13 -5.41
N GLU A 48 -10.05 -1.05 -5.25
CA GLU A 48 -10.48 0.33 -5.54
C GLU A 48 -10.40 0.69 -7.04
N GLY A 49 -9.98 -0.24 -7.90
CA GLY A 49 -9.82 -0.01 -9.33
C GLY A 49 -8.64 0.91 -9.68
N VAL A 50 -7.70 1.10 -8.76
CA VAL A 50 -6.47 1.86 -9.01
C VAL A 50 -5.51 0.99 -9.81
N GLU A 51 -5.36 1.29 -11.09
CA GLU A 51 -4.34 0.68 -11.93
C GLU A 51 -2.97 1.19 -11.48
N ILE A 52 -2.12 0.28 -10.98
CA ILE A 52 -0.73 0.58 -10.67
C ILE A 52 -0.02 0.69 -12.02
N ALA A 53 -0.05 1.88 -12.63
CA ALA A 53 0.62 2.14 -13.89
C ALA A 53 2.11 1.75 -13.75
N GLU A 54 2.58 0.86 -14.63
CA GLU A 54 3.99 0.50 -14.71
C GLU A 54 4.78 1.79 -14.91
N ALA A 55 5.76 2.04 -14.05
CA ALA A 55 6.43 3.32 -13.87
C ALA A 55 7.00 3.91 -15.18
N HIS A 56 6.16 4.64 -15.92
CA HIS A 56 6.60 5.57 -16.96
C HIS A 56 5.65 6.74 -17.20
N GLU A 57 4.63 6.93 -16.35
CA GLU A 57 3.73 8.09 -16.42
C GLU A 57 3.92 9.00 -15.20
N LYS A 58 3.98 10.30 -15.47
CA LYS A 58 4.51 11.33 -14.58
C LYS A 58 3.69 11.42 -13.29
N SER A 59 4.40 11.48 -12.16
CA SER A 59 3.90 11.65 -10.78
C SER A 59 3.06 12.93 -10.52
N SER A 60 2.69 13.68 -11.56
CA SER A 60 1.96 14.95 -11.45
C SER A 60 0.43 14.79 -11.49
N ASP A 61 -0.12 13.58 -11.62
CA ASP A 61 -1.57 13.38 -11.76
C ASP A 61 -2.27 12.76 -10.54
N PHE A 62 -1.54 12.18 -9.57
CA PHE A 62 -2.16 11.65 -8.35
C PHE A 62 -2.32 12.73 -7.27
N GLY A 63 -3.18 13.71 -7.56
CA GLY A 63 -3.77 14.59 -6.57
C GLY A 63 -5.03 13.96 -5.98
N ILE A 64 -4.90 13.12 -4.95
CA ILE A 64 -6.04 12.70 -4.13
C ILE A 64 -5.75 13.09 -2.68
N ILE A 65 -6.03 14.35 -2.37
CA ILE A 65 -6.39 14.78 -1.02
C ILE A 65 -7.76 15.42 -1.16
N GLU A 66 -8.81 14.62 -1.08
CA GLU A 66 -10.15 15.14 -0.86
C GLU A 66 -10.17 15.73 0.56
N LYS A 67 -9.92 17.04 0.65
CA LYS A 67 -10.15 17.79 1.88
C LYS A 67 -11.66 17.82 2.10
N ARG A 68 -12.12 16.87 2.90
CA ARG A 68 -13.42 16.83 3.58
C ARG A 68 -13.86 18.25 3.97
N GLY A 69 -15.07 18.60 3.54
CA GLY A 69 -15.63 19.94 3.65
C GLY A 69 -15.76 20.45 5.09
N GLU A 70 -15.70 21.77 5.21
CA GLU A 70 -16.38 22.52 6.26
C GLU A 70 -17.38 23.45 5.56
N GLY A 71 -18.63 23.29 5.97
CA GLY A 71 -19.77 24.06 5.48
C GLY A 71 -19.73 25.52 5.93
N SER A 72 -20.55 26.28 5.21
CA SER A 72 -21.13 27.60 5.43
C SER A 72 -20.98 28.26 6.80
#